data_AF-A0A7X0CN54-F1
#
_entry.id   AF-A0A7X0CN54-F1
#
_cell.length_a   1.000
_cell.length_b   1.000
_cell.length_c   1.000
_cell.angle_alpha   90.00
_cell.angle_beta   90.00
_cell.angle_gamma   90.00
#
_symmetry.space_group_name_H-M   'P 1'
#
loop_
_entity.id
_entity.type
_entity.pdbx_description
1 polymer ?
#
loop_
_entity_poly.entity_id
_entity_poly.type
_entity_poly.pdbx_seq_one_letter_code
_entity_poly.pdbx_strand_id
1 'polypeptide(L)'
;MKKIFTLLVVGFQCTVLLAQKHNVSKQYVPPGDPLVEQKIGEWQDLKFGLFMHWGTYSQWGVVESWSICPEDEGWTQRKGPYGATYNGYKAAYENLQTTFNPVKFNPEKWVKAAKDAGMKYVIFTTKHHDGFCMFDTKQTDYKITSSKTPFSTNPRSNVTKEVFNAFRKENFMIGAYFSKPDWHNENYWWPYFPPKDRNVNYDPAKYPEQWQKFKDFTYNQISELMTDYGKVDILWLDGGWVRPKKSIDTSVDWQRGIRFNQDIDMPKIAAMGRQKQPGLIVVDRTVSGQYENYTTPEQEVPEVPLDHPWESCITMGNSWSYVPGDHYKSVQQIVQLLVKIVSRGGNLLMNIGPGPDGDWDSVAYQRLQGISAWMKINGEGIYGSKSVAPYSTGNIYYTKAKDDKTIYAFMLADQEKVVLPATISVKVNKPKKITLLGSNTHLKFKQQNDEVVISIPAGLQKNNGLNEAACFRLEY
;
A
#
# COMPACT_ATOMS: atom_id res chain seq x y z
N MET A 1 15.27 63.07 2.61
CA MET A 1 14.31 62.07 3.11
C MET A 1 14.30 60.88 2.15
N LYS A 2 15.00 59.80 2.49
CA LYS A 2 15.06 58.57 1.67
C LYS A 2 13.82 57.71 1.96
N LYS A 3 13.05 57.37 0.93
CA LYS A 3 11.92 56.43 1.02
C LYS A 3 12.48 55.01 1.13
N ILE A 4 12.15 54.32 2.22
CA ILE A 4 12.44 52.89 2.42
C ILE A 4 11.20 52.12 1.95
N PHE A 5 11.33 51.36 0.87
CA PHE A 5 10.36 50.33 0.50
C PHE A 5 10.63 49.09 1.35
N THR A 6 9.68 48.73 2.21
CA THR A 6 9.74 47.47 2.96
C THR A 6 9.08 46.40 2.10
N LEU A 7 9.89 45.50 1.53
CA LEU A 7 9.43 44.34 0.80
C LEU A 7 8.94 43.30 1.82
N LEU A 8 7.63 43.10 1.93
CA LEU A 8 7.06 42.01 2.73
C LEU A 8 7.24 40.70 1.96
N VAL A 9 8.26 39.93 2.32
CA VAL A 9 8.42 38.55 1.86
C VAL A 9 7.45 37.70 2.67
N VAL A 10 6.28 37.41 2.09
CA VAL A 10 5.38 36.37 2.59
C VAL A 10 6.02 35.03 2.25
N GLY A 11 6.77 34.46 3.19
CA GLY A 11 7.27 33.11 3.10
C GLY A 11 6.12 32.12 3.22
N PHE A 12 5.66 31.57 2.09
CA PHE A 12 4.85 30.35 2.09
C PHE A 12 5.73 29.22 2.60
N GLN A 13 5.63 28.88 3.88
CA GLN A 13 6.11 27.59 4.37
C GLN A 13 5.16 26.51 3.84
N CYS A 14 5.46 26.01 2.64
CA CYS A 14 4.92 24.73 2.17
C CYS A 14 5.51 23.63 3.06
N THR A 15 4.87 23.31 4.18
CA THR A 15 5.07 22.04 4.86
C THR A 15 4.59 20.94 3.91
N VAL A 16 5.53 20.28 3.23
CA VAL A 16 5.24 19.10 2.40
C VAL A 16 4.75 18.00 3.34
N LEU A 17 3.49 17.58 3.19
CA LEU A 17 2.98 16.39 3.86
C LEU A 17 3.68 15.18 3.24
N LEU A 18 4.38 14.39 4.05
CA LEU A 18 4.99 13.13 3.64
C LEU A 18 4.30 11.99 4.40
N ALA A 19 4.00 10.92 3.68
CA ALA A 19 3.52 9.67 4.24
C ALA A 19 4.49 9.15 5.33
N GLN A 20 3.92 8.56 6.36
CA GLN A 20 4.68 7.93 7.43
C GLN A 20 5.53 6.76 6.91
N LYS A 21 6.57 6.44 7.68
CA LYS A 21 7.41 5.26 7.53
C LYS A 21 7.27 4.40 8.79
N HIS A 22 7.24 3.09 8.64
CA HIS A 22 7.27 2.15 9.76
C HIS A 22 8.35 1.10 9.58
N ASN A 23 8.99 0.74 10.69
CA ASN A 23 9.99 -0.32 10.75
C ASN A 23 9.37 -1.71 10.55
N VAL A 24 10.13 -2.61 9.93
CA VAL A 24 9.78 -4.03 9.76
C VAL A 24 10.01 -4.81 11.07
N SER A 25 9.17 -5.82 11.33
CA SER A 25 9.35 -6.80 12.40
C SER A 25 10.69 -7.54 12.29
N LYS A 26 11.41 -7.71 13.41
CA LYS A 26 12.73 -8.39 13.42
C LYS A 26 12.67 -9.91 13.22
N GLN A 27 11.57 -10.54 13.60
CA GLN A 27 11.40 -12.00 13.53
C GLN A 27 10.15 -12.33 12.72
N TYR A 28 10.34 -13.07 11.62
CA TYR A 28 9.26 -13.60 10.81
C TYR A 28 8.88 -15.01 11.30
N VAL A 29 7.58 -15.26 11.43
CA VAL A 29 7.03 -16.57 11.79
C VAL A 29 6.17 -17.05 10.63
N PRO A 30 6.59 -18.06 9.86
CA PRO A 30 5.79 -18.64 8.79
C PRO A 30 4.43 -19.13 9.31
N PRO A 31 3.34 -19.00 8.54
CA PRO A 31 2.03 -19.49 8.95
C PRO A 31 2.01 -21.02 9.00
N GLY A 32 1.49 -21.62 10.07
CA GLY A 32 1.37 -23.08 10.16
C GLY A 32 0.25 -23.72 9.35
N ASP A 33 -0.51 -22.95 8.56
CA ASP A 33 -1.63 -23.43 7.74
C ASP A 33 -1.17 -23.58 6.28
N PRO A 34 -1.13 -24.81 5.71
CA PRO A 34 -0.65 -25.05 4.35
C PRO A 34 -1.43 -24.29 3.26
N LEU A 35 -2.73 -24.03 3.46
CA LEU A 35 -3.52 -23.25 2.50
C LEU A 35 -3.08 -21.78 2.49
N VAL A 36 -2.69 -21.26 3.65
CA VAL A 36 -2.15 -19.90 3.76
C VAL A 36 -0.78 -19.82 3.09
N GLU A 37 0.10 -20.80 3.33
CA GLU A 37 1.41 -20.88 2.65
C GLU A 37 1.27 -20.92 1.12
N GLN A 38 0.37 -21.77 0.61
CA GLN A 38 0.07 -21.83 -0.82
C GLN A 38 -0.39 -20.47 -1.36
N LYS A 39 -1.34 -19.83 -0.66
CA LYS A 39 -1.91 -18.55 -1.09
C LYS A 39 -0.89 -17.41 -1.06
N ILE A 40 0.04 -17.43 -0.10
CA ILE A 40 1.18 -16.50 -0.09
C ILE A 40 2.05 -16.72 -1.32
N GLY A 41 2.34 -17.97 -1.69
CA GLY A 41 3.07 -18.26 -2.93
C GLY A 41 2.37 -17.72 -4.18
N GLU A 42 1.05 -17.89 -4.27
CA GLU A 42 0.22 -17.30 -5.33
C GLU A 42 0.28 -15.77 -5.33
N TRP A 43 0.14 -15.14 -4.15
CA TRP A 43 0.23 -13.70 -3.98
C TRP A 43 1.64 -13.16 -4.34
N GLN A 44 2.71 -13.87 -3.95
CA GLN A 44 4.07 -13.51 -4.31
C GLN A 44 4.30 -13.54 -5.82
N ASP A 45 3.56 -14.33 -6.59
CA ASP A 45 3.68 -14.32 -8.06
C ASP A 45 3.03 -13.07 -8.69
N LEU A 46 2.13 -12.38 -7.98
CA LEU A 46 1.37 -11.24 -8.48
C LEU A 46 2.19 -9.96 -8.61
N LYS A 47 3.18 -9.75 -7.72
CA LYS A 47 4.17 -8.65 -7.68
C LYS A 47 3.69 -7.22 -7.56
N PHE A 48 2.53 -6.87 -8.11
CA PHE A 48 2.08 -5.49 -8.23
C PHE A 48 0.60 -5.35 -7.89
N GLY A 49 0.31 -4.57 -6.85
CA GLY A 49 -1.03 -4.34 -6.32
C GLY A 49 -1.39 -2.88 -6.20
N LEU A 50 -2.69 -2.64 -6.04
CA LEU A 50 -3.29 -1.34 -5.79
C LEU A 50 -3.68 -1.22 -4.31
N PHE A 51 -3.22 -0.16 -3.65
CA PHE A 51 -3.78 0.29 -2.38
C PHE A 51 -4.68 1.51 -2.63
N MET A 52 -5.77 1.64 -1.88
CA MET A 52 -6.56 2.86 -1.88
C MET A 52 -6.94 3.26 -0.46
N HIS A 53 -6.44 4.40 -0.01
CA HIS A 53 -6.91 5.10 1.18
C HIS A 53 -7.99 6.11 0.81
N TRP A 54 -9.23 5.76 1.17
CA TRP A 54 -10.40 6.58 0.87
C TRP A 54 -11.34 6.64 2.08
N GLY A 55 -11.81 7.85 2.36
CA GLY A 55 -12.74 8.15 3.42
C GLY A 55 -13.18 9.60 3.36
N THR A 56 -13.95 10.03 4.36
CA THR A 56 -14.53 11.37 4.42
C THR A 56 -13.48 12.47 4.49
N TYR A 57 -12.28 12.17 5.03
CA TYR A 57 -11.12 13.06 5.09
C TYR A 57 -10.61 13.54 3.72
N SER A 58 -10.92 12.83 2.65
CA SER A 58 -10.60 13.27 1.28
C SER A 58 -11.25 14.62 0.93
N GLN A 59 -12.32 15.03 1.63
CA GLN A 59 -12.94 16.35 1.49
C GLN A 59 -12.03 17.50 1.95
N TRP A 60 -11.15 17.24 2.91
CA TRP A 60 -10.27 18.26 3.50
C TRP A 60 -8.85 18.21 2.96
N GLY A 61 -8.47 17.17 2.23
CA GLY A 61 -7.10 17.03 1.74
C GLY A 61 -6.08 16.86 2.87
N VAL A 62 -6.46 16.15 3.94
CA VAL A 62 -5.61 15.91 5.11
C VAL A 62 -5.17 14.45 5.15
N VAL A 63 -4.07 14.19 5.86
CA VAL A 63 -3.61 12.82 6.14
C VAL A 63 -4.73 12.07 6.85
N GLU A 64 -5.08 10.90 6.32
CA GLU A 64 -6.17 10.04 6.77
C GLU A 64 -6.18 9.86 8.28
N SER A 65 -7.22 10.35 8.96
CA SER A 65 -7.41 10.32 10.43
C SER A 65 -6.35 11.00 11.30
N TRP A 66 -5.10 11.16 10.88
CA TRP A 66 -4.00 11.52 11.76
C TRP A 66 -4.15 12.92 12.38
N SER A 67 -4.87 13.82 11.72
CA SER A 67 -5.18 15.14 12.27
C SER A 67 -6.09 15.12 13.50
N ILE A 68 -6.78 14.00 13.80
CA ILE A 68 -7.52 13.80 15.06
C ILE A 68 -6.67 13.14 16.15
N CYS A 69 -5.46 12.64 15.85
CA CYS A 69 -4.54 12.13 16.87
C CYS A 69 -3.96 13.28 17.72
N PRO A 70 -4.04 13.23 19.07
CA PRO A 70 -3.59 14.32 19.95
C PRO A 70 -2.05 14.42 20.12
N GLU A 71 -1.27 13.66 19.36
CA GLU A 71 0.20 13.73 19.37
C GLU A 71 0.73 14.99 18.68
N ASP A 72 1.96 15.38 19.02
CA ASP A 72 2.65 16.56 18.49
C ASP A 72 3.65 16.15 17.39
N GLU A 73 3.11 15.72 16.25
CA GLU A 73 3.88 15.29 15.09
C GLU A 73 3.48 16.12 13.86
N GLY A 74 4.38 16.27 12.88
CA GLY A 74 4.11 17.10 11.70
C GLY A 74 2.85 16.66 10.91
N TRP A 75 2.56 15.36 10.89
CA TRP A 75 1.42 14.76 10.18
C TRP A 75 0.11 14.74 11.01
N THR A 76 0.14 15.08 12.31
CA THR A 76 -1.06 15.18 13.17
C THR A 76 -1.58 16.62 13.28
N GLN A 77 -0.93 17.56 12.60
CA GLN A 77 -1.29 18.97 12.67
C GLN A 77 -2.71 19.25 12.17
N ARG A 78 -3.47 19.96 13.00
CA ARG A 78 -4.81 20.46 12.67
C ARG A 78 -4.69 21.76 11.91
N LYS A 79 -5.28 21.82 10.73
CA LYS A 79 -5.23 22.99 9.84
C LYS A 79 -6.65 23.43 9.46
N GLY A 80 -6.77 24.66 8.97
CA GLY A 80 -8.03 25.21 8.50
C GLY A 80 -8.91 25.80 9.62
N PRO A 81 -10.16 26.16 9.29
CA PRO A 81 -11.01 27.01 10.14
C PRO A 81 -11.40 26.37 11.48
N TYR A 82 -11.31 25.04 11.59
CA TYR A 82 -11.63 24.29 12.82
C TYR A 82 -10.40 23.92 13.65
N GLY A 83 -9.20 24.30 13.22
CA GLY A 83 -7.93 23.85 13.83
C GLY A 83 -7.58 24.47 15.19
N ALA A 84 -8.35 25.44 15.67
CA ALA A 84 -8.04 26.20 16.89
C ALA A 84 -8.09 25.37 18.18
N THR A 85 -8.95 24.35 18.25
CA THR A 85 -9.08 23.48 19.43
C THR A 85 -9.23 22.01 19.01
N TYR A 86 -8.77 21.09 19.86
CA TYR A 86 -8.90 19.65 19.62
C TYR A 86 -10.37 19.22 19.45
N ASN A 87 -11.23 19.58 20.41
CA ASN A 87 -12.64 19.17 20.40
C ASN A 87 -13.41 19.76 19.22
N GLY A 88 -13.19 21.05 18.90
CA GLY A 88 -13.82 21.69 17.75
C GLY A 88 -13.39 21.04 16.43
N TYR A 89 -12.10 20.72 16.29
CA TYR A 89 -11.59 20.02 15.11
C TYR A 89 -12.15 18.61 14.97
N LYS A 90 -12.12 17.80 16.04
CA LYS A 90 -12.64 16.42 16.04
C LYS A 90 -14.12 16.39 15.67
N ALA A 91 -14.93 17.25 16.28
CA ALA A 91 -16.36 17.33 15.97
C ALA A 91 -16.61 17.73 14.50
N ALA A 92 -15.85 18.70 13.98
CA ALA A 92 -15.95 19.08 12.57
C ALA A 92 -15.50 17.96 11.62
N TYR A 93 -14.44 17.22 11.99
CA TYR A 93 -13.94 16.08 11.22
C TYR A 93 -14.97 14.95 11.18
N GLU A 94 -15.58 14.61 12.32
CA GLU A 94 -16.64 13.59 12.38
C GLU A 94 -17.87 14.00 11.57
N ASN A 95 -18.19 15.30 11.53
CA ASN A 95 -19.28 15.82 10.71
C ASN A 95 -19.02 15.76 9.19
N LEU A 96 -17.81 15.44 8.73
CA LEU A 96 -17.53 15.24 7.30
C LEU A 96 -18.44 14.19 6.66
N GLN A 97 -18.95 13.22 7.43
CA GLN A 97 -19.91 12.24 6.91
C GLN A 97 -21.17 12.90 6.34
N THR A 98 -21.56 14.09 6.83
CA THR A 98 -22.81 14.77 6.47
C THR A 98 -22.76 15.49 5.12
N THR A 99 -21.56 15.67 4.58
CA THR A 99 -21.33 16.32 3.28
C THR A 99 -20.68 15.39 2.27
N PHE A 100 -20.20 14.22 2.70
CA PHE A 100 -19.53 13.26 1.83
C PHE A 100 -20.48 12.67 0.80
N ASN A 101 -20.26 12.99 -0.47
CA ASN A 101 -21.15 12.59 -1.56
C ASN A 101 -20.37 12.30 -2.86
N PRO A 102 -19.74 11.12 -3.00
CA PRO A 102 -18.92 10.78 -4.15
C PRO A 102 -19.73 10.45 -5.42
N VAL A 103 -20.32 11.47 -6.02
CA VAL A 103 -21.23 11.35 -7.17
C VAL A 103 -20.58 10.79 -8.45
N LYS A 104 -19.25 10.78 -8.55
CA LYS A 104 -18.50 10.18 -9.67
C LYS A 104 -18.00 8.77 -9.40
N PHE A 105 -18.37 8.18 -8.26
CA PHE A 105 -17.96 6.83 -7.87
C PHE A 105 -18.26 5.81 -8.97
N ASN A 106 -17.20 5.27 -9.57
CA ASN A 106 -17.24 4.31 -10.65
C ASN A 106 -16.03 3.36 -10.55
N PRO A 107 -16.12 2.29 -9.74
CA PRO A 107 -14.99 1.40 -9.53
C PRO A 107 -14.55 0.69 -10.82
N GLU A 108 -15.43 0.51 -11.81
CA GLU A 108 -15.05 -0.07 -13.11
C GLU A 108 -13.97 0.77 -13.83
N LYS A 109 -13.99 2.10 -13.66
CA LYS A 109 -12.96 3.00 -14.20
C LYS A 109 -11.59 2.75 -13.54
N TRP A 110 -11.58 2.55 -12.22
CA TRP A 110 -10.37 2.21 -11.47
C TRP A 110 -9.81 0.85 -11.88
N VAL A 111 -10.69 -0.16 -11.96
CA VAL A 111 -10.32 -1.52 -12.35
C VAL A 111 -9.67 -1.52 -13.73
N LYS A 112 -10.25 -0.83 -14.71
CA LYS A 112 -9.69 -0.74 -16.05
C LYS A 112 -8.26 -0.18 -16.02
N ALA A 113 -8.05 0.95 -15.35
CA ALA A 113 -6.75 1.60 -15.30
C ALA A 113 -5.70 0.75 -14.56
N ALA A 114 -6.07 0.14 -13.43
CA ALA A 114 -5.20 -0.74 -12.65
C ALA A 114 -4.82 -2.01 -13.43
N LYS A 115 -5.81 -2.66 -14.07
CA LYS A 115 -5.60 -3.86 -14.89
C LYS A 115 -4.70 -3.56 -16.09
N ASP A 116 -4.96 -2.46 -16.79
CA ASP A 116 -4.15 -2.05 -17.95
C ASP A 116 -2.71 -1.76 -17.53
N ALA A 117 -2.49 -1.17 -16.34
CA ALA A 117 -1.16 -0.96 -15.75
C ALA A 117 -0.50 -2.25 -15.24
N GLY A 118 -1.23 -3.38 -15.22
CA GLY A 118 -0.71 -4.69 -14.83
C GLY A 118 -0.96 -5.08 -13.38
N MET A 119 -1.57 -4.24 -12.55
CA MET A 119 -1.88 -4.61 -11.17
C MET A 119 -2.75 -5.88 -11.13
N LYS A 120 -2.56 -6.71 -10.10
CA LYS A 120 -3.20 -8.04 -9.98
C LYS A 120 -3.98 -8.25 -8.70
N TYR A 121 -3.87 -7.34 -7.75
CA TYR A 121 -4.60 -7.38 -6.49
C TYR A 121 -4.89 -5.98 -5.99
N VAL A 122 -5.91 -5.86 -5.15
CA VAL A 122 -6.34 -4.60 -4.56
C VAL A 122 -6.50 -4.75 -3.05
N ILE A 123 -6.01 -3.79 -2.28
CA ILE A 123 -6.31 -3.63 -0.86
C ILE A 123 -7.03 -2.29 -0.71
N PHE A 124 -8.25 -2.32 -0.18
CA PHE A 124 -9.09 -1.13 -0.03
C PHE A 124 -9.33 -0.83 1.45
N THR A 125 -9.20 0.44 1.85
CA THR A 125 -9.50 0.89 3.22
C THR A 125 -10.99 0.76 3.53
N THR A 126 -11.38 -0.34 4.16
CA THR A 126 -12.75 -0.55 4.63
C THR A 126 -13.06 0.33 5.84
N LYS A 127 -12.06 0.56 6.69
CA LYS A 127 -12.09 1.46 7.84
C LYS A 127 -10.68 1.91 8.20
N HIS A 128 -10.46 3.22 8.36
CA HIS A 128 -9.21 3.79 8.87
C HIS A 128 -9.29 4.07 10.38
N HIS A 129 -8.25 4.66 11.00
CA HIS A 129 -8.22 4.90 12.45
C HIS A 129 -9.33 5.84 12.94
N ASP A 130 -9.89 6.70 12.08
CA ASP A 130 -11.03 7.55 12.45
C ASP A 130 -12.34 6.78 12.68
N GLY A 131 -12.40 5.51 12.31
CA GLY A 131 -13.56 4.66 12.50
C GLY A 131 -14.64 4.79 11.42
N PHE A 132 -14.49 5.67 10.43
CA PHE A 132 -15.50 5.81 9.37
C PHE A 132 -15.50 4.57 8.47
N CYS A 133 -16.62 3.86 8.44
CA CYS A 133 -16.74 2.62 7.69
C CYS A 133 -17.17 2.90 6.25
N MET A 134 -16.33 2.50 5.29
CA MET A 134 -16.61 2.52 3.84
C MET A 134 -17.43 1.30 3.38
N PHE A 135 -18.12 0.65 4.32
CA PHE A 135 -18.93 -0.54 4.11
C PHE A 135 -20.16 -0.51 5.01
N ASP A 136 -21.19 -1.28 4.66
CA ASP A 136 -22.44 -1.32 5.40
C ASP A 136 -22.35 -2.25 6.62
N THR A 137 -21.74 -1.75 7.70
CA THR A 137 -21.63 -2.48 8.97
C THR A 137 -22.88 -2.32 9.84
N LYS A 138 -23.22 -3.32 10.64
CA LYS A 138 -24.31 -3.20 11.65
C LYS A 138 -23.82 -2.64 12.99
N GLN A 139 -22.52 -2.41 13.14
CA GLN A 139 -21.92 -2.08 14.43
C GLN A 139 -21.87 -0.58 14.75
N THR A 140 -22.05 0.30 13.75
CA THR A 140 -22.01 1.77 13.93
C THR A 140 -22.76 2.49 12.81
N ASP A 141 -23.29 3.68 13.10
CA ASP A 141 -23.85 4.62 12.12
C ASP A 141 -22.79 5.59 11.55
N TYR A 142 -21.54 5.52 11.99
CA TYR A 142 -20.42 6.26 11.41
C TYR A 142 -19.88 5.53 10.18
N LYS A 143 -20.70 5.50 9.14
CA LYS A 143 -20.49 4.71 7.92
C LYS A 143 -21.11 5.37 6.69
N ILE A 144 -20.61 5.02 5.51
CA ILE A 144 -21.05 5.62 4.23
C ILE A 144 -22.51 5.34 3.85
N THR A 145 -23.10 4.25 4.35
CA THR A 145 -24.51 3.88 4.12
C THR A 145 -25.46 4.47 5.16
N SER A 146 -24.93 5.24 6.13
CA SER A 146 -25.74 5.92 7.14
C SER A 146 -26.68 6.93 6.51
N SER A 147 -27.89 7.07 7.06
CA SER A 147 -28.84 8.12 6.64
C SER A 147 -28.29 9.54 6.81
N LYS A 148 -27.25 9.71 7.64
CA LYS A 148 -26.53 10.98 7.80
C LYS A 148 -25.63 11.31 6.62
N THR A 149 -25.26 10.34 5.79
CA THR A 149 -24.38 10.53 4.65
C THR A 149 -25.19 10.73 3.38
N PRO A 150 -25.02 11.84 2.63
CA PRO A 150 -25.79 12.11 1.42
C PRO A 150 -25.72 10.98 0.39
N PHE A 151 -24.56 10.32 0.29
CA PHE A 151 -24.35 9.21 -0.63
C PHE A 151 -25.15 7.94 -0.29
N SER A 152 -25.71 7.81 0.91
CA SER A 152 -26.46 6.61 1.33
C SER A 152 -27.64 6.26 0.42
N THR A 153 -28.23 7.27 -0.21
CA THR A 153 -29.34 7.13 -1.17
C THR A 153 -28.90 6.57 -2.54
N ASN A 154 -27.60 6.60 -2.84
CA ASN A 154 -27.07 6.00 -4.06
C ASN A 154 -27.17 4.46 -3.96
N PRO A 155 -27.66 3.75 -4.99
CA PRO A 155 -27.74 2.28 -4.97
C PRO A 155 -26.37 1.58 -4.83
N ARG A 156 -25.27 2.30 -5.08
CA ARG A 156 -23.89 1.85 -4.93
C ARG A 156 -23.23 2.35 -3.62
N SER A 157 -24.02 2.78 -2.64
CA SER A 157 -23.53 3.39 -1.40
C SER A 157 -22.68 2.44 -0.54
N ASN A 158 -22.89 1.13 -0.63
CA ASN A 158 -21.98 0.14 -0.03
C ASN A 158 -20.70 0.00 -0.87
N VAL A 159 -19.84 1.01 -0.82
CA VAL A 159 -18.70 1.16 -1.75
C VAL A 159 -17.68 0.03 -1.64
N THR A 160 -17.38 -0.50 -0.46
CA THR A 160 -16.46 -1.65 -0.32
C THR A 160 -16.97 -2.85 -1.12
N LYS A 161 -18.27 -3.14 -1.06
CA LYS A 161 -18.87 -4.25 -1.83
C LYS A 161 -18.74 -4.01 -3.33
N GLU A 162 -19.00 -2.79 -3.79
CA GLU A 162 -18.88 -2.39 -5.20
C GLU A 162 -17.44 -2.48 -5.72
N VAL A 163 -16.48 -1.97 -4.95
CA VAL A 163 -15.04 -2.07 -5.27
C VAL A 163 -14.62 -3.54 -5.36
N PHE A 164 -14.90 -4.34 -4.33
CA PHE A 164 -14.51 -5.75 -4.33
C PHE A 164 -15.13 -6.52 -5.48
N ASN A 165 -16.41 -6.29 -5.78
CA ASN A 165 -17.08 -6.93 -6.90
C ASN A 165 -16.47 -6.53 -8.25
N ALA A 166 -16.18 -5.25 -8.46
CA ALA A 166 -15.61 -4.77 -9.72
C ALA A 166 -14.21 -5.34 -9.98
N PHE A 167 -13.34 -5.35 -8.97
CA PHE A 167 -11.99 -5.92 -9.09
C PHE A 167 -12.02 -7.44 -9.22
N ARG A 168 -12.88 -8.13 -8.47
CA ARG A 168 -12.99 -9.60 -8.52
C ARG A 168 -13.47 -10.10 -9.88
N LYS A 169 -14.38 -9.36 -10.54
CA LYS A 169 -14.83 -9.67 -11.92
C LYS A 169 -13.67 -9.71 -12.91
N GLU A 170 -12.59 -8.99 -12.63
CA GLU A 170 -11.38 -8.94 -13.46
C GLU A 170 -10.24 -9.82 -12.89
N ASN A 171 -10.59 -10.79 -12.03
CA ASN A 171 -9.68 -11.77 -11.42
C ASN A 171 -8.60 -11.18 -10.52
N PHE A 172 -8.84 -10.01 -9.92
CA PHE A 172 -7.96 -9.51 -8.88
C PHE A 172 -8.12 -10.30 -7.59
N MET A 173 -7.00 -10.53 -6.90
CA MET A 173 -7.03 -10.92 -5.49
C MET A 173 -7.52 -9.73 -4.65
N ILE A 174 -8.41 -10.00 -3.68
CA ILE A 174 -9.12 -8.97 -2.93
C ILE A 174 -8.61 -8.87 -1.49
N GLY A 175 -8.23 -7.66 -1.07
CA GLY A 175 -7.79 -7.36 0.28
C GLY A 175 -8.66 -6.32 0.98
N ALA A 176 -9.02 -6.60 2.23
CA ALA A 176 -9.67 -5.65 3.12
C ALA A 176 -8.61 -5.04 4.05
N TYR A 177 -8.29 -3.77 3.85
CA TYR A 177 -7.60 -3.01 4.88
C TYR A 177 -8.58 -2.69 6.00
N PHE A 178 -8.17 -2.93 7.23
CA PHE A 178 -8.95 -2.62 8.42
C PHE A 178 -8.03 -2.10 9.53
N SER A 179 -8.28 -0.88 9.97
CA SER A 179 -7.63 -0.32 11.14
C SER A 179 -8.11 -1.03 12.41
N LYS A 180 -7.18 -1.64 13.17
CA LYS A 180 -7.45 -2.15 14.52
C LYS A 180 -7.90 -1.05 15.49
N PRO A 181 -7.20 0.09 15.63
CA PRO A 181 -7.67 1.20 16.46
C PRO A 181 -8.88 1.87 15.81
N ASP A 182 -9.75 2.42 16.66
CA ASP A 182 -10.95 3.14 16.25
C ASP A 182 -11.17 4.34 17.16
N TRP A 183 -10.80 5.51 16.67
CA TRP A 183 -10.81 6.78 17.41
C TRP A 183 -12.21 7.41 17.52
N HIS A 184 -13.22 6.82 16.87
CA HIS A 184 -14.63 7.17 17.06
C HIS A 184 -15.33 6.23 18.05
N ASN A 185 -14.84 4.99 18.24
CA ASN A 185 -15.46 4.04 19.16
C ASN A 185 -15.24 4.41 20.64
N GLU A 186 -16.34 4.60 21.37
CA GLU A 186 -16.34 4.93 22.81
C GLU A 186 -15.77 3.83 23.72
N ASN A 187 -15.55 2.62 23.20
CA ASN A 187 -14.86 1.55 23.90
C ASN A 187 -13.34 1.54 23.65
N TYR A 188 -12.83 2.37 22.75
CA TYR A 188 -11.39 2.56 22.52
C TYR A 188 -10.91 3.93 23.02
N TRP A 189 -11.52 5.00 22.53
CA TRP A 189 -11.38 6.35 23.09
C TRP A 189 -12.61 6.67 23.92
N TRP A 190 -12.59 6.19 25.16
CA TRP A 190 -13.72 6.33 26.07
C TRP A 190 -13.90 7.79 26.51
N PRO A 191 -15.06 8.44 26.30
CA PRO A 191 -15.25 9.85 26.63
C PRO A 191 -15.01 10.21 28.11
N TYR A 192 -15.02 9.21 29.01
CA TYR A 192 -14.67 9.40 30.42
C TYR A 192 -13.22 9.89 30.63
N PHE A 193 -12.30 9.52 29.74
CA PHE A 193 -10.90 9.97 29.78
C PHE A 193 -10.56 10.78 28.53
N PRO A 194 -9.77 11.88 28.62
CA PRO A 194 -9.28 12.54 27.43
C PRO A 194 -8.29 11.62 26.69
N PRO A 195 -8.36 11.52 25.34
CA PRO A 195 -7.34 10.83 24.57
C PRO A 195 -6.01 11.59 24.69
N LYS A 196 -4.92 10.84 24.85
CA LYS A 196 -3.57 11.40 25.11
C LYS A 196 -2.63 11.21 23.94
N ASP A 197 -2.78 10.09 23.24
CA ASP A 197 -1.99 9.67 22.10
C ASP A 197 -2.83 8.71 21.24
N ARG A 198 -2.21 8.02 20.28
CA ARG A 198 -2.89 7.07 19.38
C ARG A 198 -3.50 5.83 20.07
N ASN A 199 -3.12 5.52 21.31
CA ASN A 199 -3.54 4.31 22.03
C ASN A 199 -4.92 4.44 22.69
N VAL A 200 -5.44 3.33 23.21
CA VAL A 200 -6.56 3.30 24.15
C VAL A 200 -6.29 4.24 25.34
N ASN A 201 -7.28 5.04 25.73
CA ASN A 201 -7.11 6.12 26.71
C ASN A 201 -7.34 5.69 28.18
N TYR A 202 -7.55 4.40 28.42
CA TYR A 202 -7.72 3.78 29.73
C TYR A 202 -6.94 2.46 29.81
N ASP A 203 -6.77 1.91 31.01
CA ASP A 203 -6.13 0.60 31.20
C ASP A 203 -7.14 -0.54 31.00
N PRO A 204 -7.05 -1.35 29.92
CA PRO A 204 -7.97 -2.45 29.65
C PRO A 204 -8.03 -3.50 30.77
N ALA A 205 -6.95 -3.65 31.56
CA ALA A 205 -6.93 -4.60 32.67
C ALA A 205 -7.83 -4.13 33.84
N LYS A 206 -8.02 -2.82 34.00
CA LYS A 206 -8.90 -2.24 35.03
C LYS A 206 -10.37 -2.20 34.57
N TYR A 207 -10.60 -2.13 33.26
CA TYR A 207 -11.93 -2.03 32.66
C TYR A 207 -12.14 -3.13 31.61
N PRO A 208 -12.09 -4.42 32.01
CA PRO A 208 -12.13 -5.54 31.08
C PRO A 208 -13.44 -5.62 30.28
N GLU A 209 -14.57 -5.21 30.87
CA GLU A 209 -15.86 -5.16 30.16
C GLU A 209 -15.86 -4.12 29.03
N GLN A 210 -15.24 -2.96 29.25
CA GLN A 210 -15.11 -1.92 28.22
C GLN A 210 -14.27 -2.43 27.06
N TRP A 211 -13.13 -3.05 27.36
CA TRP A 211 -12.28 -3.64 26.33
C TRP A 211 -12.95 -4.81 25.61
N GLN A 212 -13.73 -5.64 26.32
CA GLN A 212 -14.48 -6.73 25.72
C GLN A 212 -15.49 -6.24 24.69
N LYS A 213 -16.24 -5.15 24.97
CA LYS A 213 -17.12 -4.51 23.99
C LYS A 213 -16.37 -4.06 22.74
N PHE A 214 -15.16 -3.51 22.89
CA PHE A 214 -14.32 -3.13 21.77
C PHE A 214 -13.86 -4.34 20.93
N LYS A 215 -13.46 -5.43 21.59
CA LYS A 215 -13.11 -6.69 20.90
C LYS A 215 -14.29 -7.26 20.13
N ASP A 216 -15.47 -7.29 20.73
CA ASP A 216 -16.68 -7.81 20.08
C ASP A 216 -17.10 -6.94 18.90
N PHE A 217 -17.05 -5.61 19.04
CA PHE A 217 -17.25 -4.67 17.94
C PHE A 217 -16.28 -4.96 16.77
N THR A 218 -14.99 -5.07 17.06
CA THR A 218 -13.93 -5.31 16.05
C THR A 218 -14.11 -6.66 15.36
N TYR A 219 -14.35 -7.71 16.14
CA TYR A 219 -14.60 -9.06 15.65
C TYR A 219 -15.83 -9.10 14.73
N ASN A 220 -16.93 -8.47 15.13
CA ASN A 220 -18.17 -8.46 14.36
C ASN A 220 -18.00 -7.71 13.02
N GLN A 221 -17.33 -6.55 13.01
CA GLN A 221 -17.04 -5.81 11.78
C GLN A 221 -16.19 -6.63 10.80
N ILE A 222 -15.11 -7.25 11.29
CA ILE A 222 -14.27 -8.11 10.44
C ILE A 222 -15.08 -9.34 9.99
N SER A 223 -15.94 -9.88 10.84
CA SER A 223 -16.80 -11.01 10.48
C SER A 223 -17.78 -10.68 9.35
N GLU A 224 -18.38 -9.49 9.37
CA GLU A 224 -19.23 -8.99 8.27
C GLU A 224 -18.43 -8.95 6.96
N LEU A 225 -17.22 -8.36 6.97
CA LEU A 225 -16.32 -8.30 5.81
C LEU A 225 -15.94 -9.70 5.28
N MET A 226 -15.70 -10.67 6.16
CA MET A 226 -15.38 -12.05 5.78
C MET A 226 -16.60 -12.86 5.32
N THR A 227 -17.82 -12.33 5.40
CA THR A 227 -19.06 -13.05 5.04
C THR A 227 -19.76 -12.42 3.85
N ASP A 228 -20.13 -11.15 3.96
CA ASP A 228 -21.15 -10.52 3.11
C ASP A 228 -20.56 -9.84 1.86
N TYR A 229 -19.23 -9.84 1.75
CA TYR A 229 -18.47 -9.08 0.74
C TYR A 229 -17.81 -9.96 -0.33
N GLY A 230 -18.21 -11.24 -0.40
CA GLY A 230 -17.70 -12.23 -1.35
C GLY A 230 -16.35 -12.81 -0.92
N LYS A 231 -15.60 -13.36 -1.88
CA LYS A 231 -14.26 -13.88 -1.61
C LYS A 231 -13.33 -12.73 -1.21
N VAL A 232 -12.71 -12.85 -0.04
CA VAL A 232 -11.66 -11.96 0.46
C VAL A 232 -10.41 -12.79 0.69
N ASP A 233 -9.30 -12.34 0.12
CA ASP A 233 -8.07 -13.09 0.07
C ASP A 233 -7.05 -12.65 1.13
N ILE A 234 -7.07 -11.36 1.46
CA ILE A 234 -6.15 -10.72 2.40
C ILE A 234 -6.95 -9.91 3.43
N LEU A 235 -6.71 -10.17 4.72
CA LEU A 235 -7.11 -9.29 5.80
C LEU A 235 -5.87 -8.49 6.22
N TRP A 236 -5.82 -7.22 5.81
CA TRP A 236 -4.68 -6.34 6.02
C TRP A 236 -4.94 -5.42 7.22
N LEU A 237 -4.33 -5.70 8.36
CA LEU A 237 -4.64 -5.04 9.63
C LEU A 237 -3.60 -3.98 9.96
N ASP A 238 -4.05 -2.74 10.15
CA ASP A 238 -3.18 -1.65 10.54
C ASP A 238 -3.35 -1.23 12.00
N GLY A 239 -2.53 -0.28 12.43
CA GLY A 239 -2.52 0.21 13.81
C GLY A 239 -1.75 -0.74 14.71
N GLY A 240 -0.47 -0.93 14.37
CA GLY A 240 0.45 -1.87 15.04
C GLY A 240 0.57 -1.69 16.55
N TRP A 241 0.17 -0.55 17.11
CA TRP A 241 0.14 -0.31 18.55
C TRP A 241 -0.98 -1.06 19.29
N VAL A 242 -2.05 -1.44 18.59
CA VAL A 242 -3.09 -2.35 19.12
C VAL A 242 -2.54 -3.76 19.05
N ARG A 243 -1.85 -4.19 20.11
CA ARG A 243 -1.13 -5.46 20.18
C ARG A 243 -1.09 -6.06 21.59
N PRO A 244 -0.77 -7.36 21.71
CA PRO A 244 -0.37 -7.95 22.97
C PRO A 244 0.83 -7.22 23.58
N LYS A 245 0.79 -6.92 24.88
CA LYS A 245 1.90 -6.23 25.56
C LYS A 245 3.25 -6.96 25.42
N LYS A 246 3.22 -8.30 25.34
CA LYS A 246 4.40 -9.15 25.19
C LYS A 246 5.11 -9.04 23.83
N SER A 247 4.46 -8.50 22.80
CA SER A 247 5.05 -8.34 21.46
C SER A 247 5.62 -6.94 21.21
N ILE A 248 5.72 -6.10 22.24
CA ILE A 248 6.35 -4.78 22.16
C ILE A 248 7.88 -4.95 22.04
N ASP A 249 8.48 -4.39 20.99
CA ASP A 249 9.92 -4.21 20.85
C ASP A 249 10.30 -2.80 21.32
N THR A 250 10.87 -2.69 22.51
CA THR A 250 11.26 -1.40 23.12
C THR A 250 12.44 -0.71 22.42
N SER A 251 13.10 -1.37 21.46
CA SER A 251 14.10 -0.71 20.61
C SER A 251 13.48 0.08 19.46
N VAL A 252 12.18 -0.10 19.19
CA VAL A 252 11.42 0.68 18.22
C VAL A 252 10.77 1.86 18.94
N ASP A 253 11.17 3.09 18.59
CA ASP A 253 10.85 4.28 19.38
C ASP A 253 9.35 4.53 19.56
N TRP A 254 8.55 4.42 18.50
CA TRP A 254 7.09 4.60 18.60
C TRP A 254 6.41 3.51 19.46
N GLN A 255 7.00 2.31 19.58
CA GLN A 255 6.43 1.24 20.41
C GLN A 255 6.63 1.49 21.90
N ARG A 256 7.59 2.33 22.30
CA ARG A 256 7.79 2.70 23.72
C ARG A 256 6.60 3.44 24.30
N GLY A 257 5.79 4.07 23.45
CA GLY A 257 4.55 4.75 23.85
C GLY A 257 3.40 3.80 24.22
N ILE A 258 3.50 2.50 23.90
CA ILE A 258 2.45 1.51 24.16
C ILE A 258 2.48 1.09 25.63
N ARG A 259 1.51 1.56 26.41
CA ARG A 259 1.49 1.36 27.88
C ARG A 259 0.77 0.08 28.30
N PHE A 260 -0.29 -0.24 27.56
CA PHE A 260 -1.29 -1.23 27.95
C PHE A 260 -1.28 -2.46 27.05
N ASN A 261 -1.83 -3.56 27.56
CA ASN A 261 -2.15 -4.71 26.74
C ASN A 261 -3.39 -4.39 25.89
N GLN A 262 -3.22 -4.23 24.58
CA GLN A 262 -4.28 -3.91 23.62
C GLN A 262 -4.58 -5.10 22.72
N ASP A 263 -4.55 -6.32 23.28
CA ASP A 263 -4.84 -7.55 22.56
C ASP A 263 -6.33 -7.64 22.20
N ILE A 264 -6.61 -7.73 20.90
CA ILE A 264 -7.96 -7.87 20.35
C ILE A 264 -8.36 -9.33 20.07
N ASP A 265 -7.58 -10.29 20.56
CA ASP A 265 -7.78 -11.73 20.33
C ASP A 265 -7.63 -12.09 18.85
N MET A 266 -6.44 -11.80 18.32
CA MET A 266 -6.05 -12.18 16.96
C MET A 266 -6.26 -13.67 16.64
N PRO A 267 -6.03 -14.63 17.57
CA PRO A 267 -6.39 -16.03 17.32
C PRO A 267 -7.85 -16.25 16.97
N LYS A 268 -8.77 -15.64 17.73
CA LYS A 268 -10.21 -15.74 17.45
C LYS A 268 -10.58 -15.08 16.12
N ILE A 269 -10.02 -13.92 15.81
CA ILE A 269 -10.26 -13.20 14.54
C ILE A 269 -9.75 -14.03 13.35
N ALA A 270 -8.51 -14.53 13.41
CA ALA A 270 -7.91 -15.30 12.33
C ALA A 270 -8.62 -16.64 12.12
N ALA A 271 -9.01 -17.34 13.20
CA ALA A 271 -9.77 -18.58 13.10
C ALA A 271 -11.13 -18.36 12.42
N MET A 272 -11.87 -17.32 12.83
CA MET A 272 -13.13 -16.95 12.18
C MET A 272 -12.92 -16.57 10.71
N GLY A 273 -11.91 -15.74 10.42
CA GLY A 273 -11.58 -15.33 9.06
C GLY A 273 -11.28 -16.52 8.16
N ARG A 274 -10.44 -17.47 8.61
CA ARG A 274 -10.07 -18.68 7.85
C ARG A 274 -11.20 -19.69 7.74
N GLN A 275 -12.11 -19.77 8.71
CA GLN A 275 -13.32 -20.58 8.61
C GLN A 275 -14.23 -20.08 7.46
N LYS A 276 -14.37 -18.76 7.32
CA LYS A 276 -15.22 -18.16 6.29
C LYS A 276 -14.52 -17.98 4.95
N GLN A 277 -13.19 -17.81 4.97
CA GLN A 277 -12.33 -17.58 3.82
C GLN A 277 -11.12 -18.52 3.92
N PRO A 278 -11.21 -19.78 3.47
CA PRO A 278 -10.11 -20.74 3.55
C PRO A 278 -8.82 -20.19 2.93
N GLY A 279 -7.70 -20.36 3.64
CA GLY A 279 -6.39 -19.83 3.25
C GLY A 279 -6.24 -18.31 3.39
N LEU A 280 -7.15 -17.59 4.06
CA LEU A 280 -7.04 -16.14 4.29
C LEU A 280 -5.65 -15.74 4.78
N ILE A 281 -4.99 -14.88 4.00
CA ILE A 281 -3.73 -14.25 4.39
C ILE A 281 -4.09 -13.17 5.42
N VAL A 282 -3.51 -13.24 6.60
CA VAL A 282 -3.64 -12.21 7.63
C VAL A 282 -2.34 -11.43 7.69
N VAL A 283 -2.44 -10.11 7.73
CA VAL A 283 -1.30 -9.20 7.82
C VAL A 283 -1.50 -8.34 9.06
N ASP A 284 -1.16 -8.89 10.23
CA ASP A 284 -1.13 -8.15 11.49
C ASP A 284 0.12 -7.26 11.56
N ARG A 285 0.09 -6.22 10.74
CA ARG A 285 1.27 -5.46 10.34
C ARG A 285 2.04 -4.92 11.54
N THR A 286 3.36 -5.06 11.49
CA THR A 286 4.37 -4.70 12.51
C THR A 286 4.27 -5.50 13.81
N VAL A 287 3.29 -6.39 13.97
CA VAL A 287 3.10 -7.24 15.15
C VAL A 287 3.72 -8.60 14.86
N SER A 288 4.99 -8.77 15.22
CA SER A 288 5.72 -10.02 14.97
C SER A 288 4.98 -11.22 15.56
N GLY A 289 4.75 -12.25 14.74
CA GLY A 289 4.06 -13.47 15.13
C GLY A 289 3.35 -14.15 13.96
N GLN A 290 2.64 -15.24 14.25
CA GLN A 290 2.00 -16.11 13.23
C GLN A 290 0.90 -15.45 12.38
N TYR A 291 0.49 -14.22 12.71
CA TYR A 291 -0.54 -13.46 11.99
C TYR A 291 0.04 -12.33 11.13
N GLU A 292 1.35 -12.11 11.15
CA GLU A 292 2.05 -11.24 10.18
C GLU A 292 2.54 -12.13 9.03
N ASN A 293 1.62 -12.61 8.19
CA ASN A 293 1.94 -13.62 7.16
C ASN A 293 2.91 -13.12 6.09
N TYR A 294 3.04 -11.80 5.94
CA TYR A 294 4.16 -11.15 5.27
C TYR A 294 4.48 -9.82 5.96
N THR A 295 5.71 -9.33 5.82
CA THR A 295 6.14 -8.05 6.41
C THR A 295 5.92 -6.87 5.46
N THR A 296 5.85 -5.65 6.00
CA THR A 296 5.51 -4.44 5.22
C THR A 296 6.49 -3.28 5.44
N PRO A 297 7.65 -3.25 4.75
CA PRO A 297 8.55 -2.09 4.73
C PRO A 297 7.88 -0.89 4.05
N GLU A 298 7.13 -0.12 4.82
CA GLU A 298 6.33 1.01 4.34
C GLU A 298 7.21 2.15 3.85
N GLN A 299 6.90 2.67 2.64
CA GLN A 299 7.64 3.76 1.98
C GLN A 299 9.14 3.45 1.77
N GLU A 300 9.54 2.19 1.87
CA GLU A 300 10.93 1.76 1.83
C GLU A 300 11.12 0.56 0.93
N VAL A 301 12.29 0.50 0.30
CA VAL A 301 12.77 -0.70 -0.39
C VAL A 301 13.95 -1.20 0.43
N PRO A 302 13.88 -2.42 1.00
CA PRO A 302 15.00 -3.01 1.71
C PRO A 302 16.29 -2.94 0.90
N GLU A 303 17.41 -2.56 1.53
CA GLU A 303 18.69 -2.50 0.82
C GLU A 303 19.14 -3.89 0.37
N VAL A 304 18.97 -4.86 1.27
CA VAL A 304 19.23 -6.29 1.06
C VAL A 304 17.93 -7.05 0.87
N PRO A 305 17.93 -8.17 0.12
CA PRO A 305 16.78 -9.07 0.05
C PRO A 305 16.38 -9.60 1.43
N LEU A 306 15.08 -9.75 1.65
CA LEU A 306 14.54 -10.44 2.81
C LEU A 306 14.32 -11.92 2.46
N ASP A 307 14.49 -12.80 3.44
CA ASP A 307 14.36 -14.25 3.31
C ASP A 307 12.93 -14.78 3.50
N HIS A 308 11.97 -13.87 3.69
CA HIS A 308 10.57 -14.16 3.93
C HIS A 308 9.67 -13.29 3.03
N PRO A 309 8.37 -13.62 2.87
CA PRO A 309 7.43 -12.81 2.11
C PRO A 309 7.29 -11.38 2.64
N TRP A 310 7.32 -10.38 1.75
CA TRP A 310 7.19 -8.97 2.12
C TRP A 310 6.58 -8.11 1.01
N GLU A 311 6.01 -6.97 1.40
CA GLU A 311 5.32 -6.01 0.53
C GLU A 311 5.67 -4.57 0.90
N SER A 312 6.23 -3.81 -0.03
CA SER A 312 6.33 -2.35 0.16
C SER A 312 5.03 -1.70 -0.26
N CYS A 313 4.30 -1.16 0.72
CA CYS A 313 3.27 -0.17 0.45
C CYS A 313 3.93 1.19 0.22
N ILE A 314 3.65 1.81 -0.93
CA ILE A 314 4.25 3.10 -1.33
C ILE A 314 3.17 3.99 -1.95
N THR A 315 3.13 5.25 -1.56
CA THR A 315 2.23 6.25 -2.14
C THR A 315 2.64 6.64 -3.55
N MET A 316 1.66 6.81 -4.45
CA MET A 316 1.95 7.42 -5.76
C MET A 316 2.22 8.92 -5.59
N GLY A 317 1.39 9.60 -4.78
CA GLY A 317 1.62 10.96 -4.30
C GLY A 317 2.58 11.02 -3.11
N ASN A 318 2.55 12.11 -2.37
CA ASN A 318 3.22 12.22 -1.08
C ASN A 318 2.35 11.76 0.09
N SER A 319 1.02 11.76 -0.07
CA SER A 319 0.05 11.31 0.95
C SER A 319 -0.58 9.96 0.61
N TRP A 320 -1.09 9.23 1.63
CA TRP A 320 -1.93 8.05 1.40
C TRP A 320 -3.33 8.46 0.94
N SER A 321 -3.95 9.39 1.66
CA SER A 321 -5.20 10.03 1.25
C SER A 321 -5.03 10.99 0.08
N TYR A 322 -6.15 11.35 -0.56
CA TYR A 322 -6.19 12.45 -1.51
C TYR A 322 -5.80 13.78 -0.85
N VAL A 323 -4.85 14.48 -1.46
CA VAL A 323 -4.48 15.86 -1.15
C VAL A 323 -4.56 16.69 -2.45
N PRO A 324 -5.31 17.80 -2.49
CA PRO A 324 -5.38 18.66 -3.67
C PRO A 324 -3.99 19.15 -4.09
N GLY A 325 -3.63 18.94 -5.37
CA GLY A 325 -2.34 19.36 -5.91
C GLY A 325 -1.14 18.58 -5.37
N ASP A 326 -1.34 17.33 -4.93
CA ASP A 326 -0.24 16.47 -4.48
C ASP A 326 0.81 16.23 -5.58
N HIS A 327 2.03 15.89 -5.18
CA HIS A 327 3.13 15.62 -6.08
C HIS A 327 3.24 14.13 -6.33
N TYR A 328 2.84 13.72 -7.54
CA TYR A 328 2.88 12.32 -7.97
C TYR A 328 4.26 11.95 -8.50
N LYS A 329 4.76 10.78 -8.05
CA LYS A 329 5.93 10.11 -8.62
C LYS A 329 5.78 9.98 -10.13
N SER A 330 6.88 10.13 -10.86
CA SER A 330 6.91 9.91 -12.30
C SER A 330 6.74 8.42 -12.64
N VAL A 331 6.39 8.12 -13.90
CA VAL A 331 6.31 6.73 -14.39
C VAL A 331 7.65 6.02 -14.19
N GLN A 332 8.75 6.70 -14.46
CA GLN A 332 10.12 6.21 -14.24
C GLN A 332 10.34 5.81 -12.78
N GLN A 333 10.02 6.69 -11.82
CA GLN A 333 10.18 6.39 -10.39
C GLN A 333 9.38 5.15 -9.98
N ILE A 334 8.15 5.01 -10.46
CA ILE A 334 7.28 3.87 -10.13
C ILE A 334 7.82 2.57 -10.72
N VAL A 335 8.25 2.56 -11.99
CA VAL A 335 8.85 1.38 -12.63
C VAL A 335 10.15 0.98 -11.93
N GLN A 336 11.00 1.95 -11.57
CA GLN A 336 12.22 1.68 -10.83
C GLN A 336 11.94 1.07 -9.45
N LEU A 337 10.92 1.57 -8.73
CA LEU A 337 10.48 0.96 -7.47
C LEU A 337 10.04 -0.49 -7.67
N LEU A 338 9.19 -0.74 -8.67
CA LEU A 338 8.72 -2.09 -8.99
C LEU A 338 9.87 -3.06 -9.25
N VAL A 339 10.81 -2.69 -10.14
CA VAL A 339 11.98 -3.53 -10.46
C VAL A 339 12.87 -3.76 -9.22
N LYS A 340 13.16 -2.71 -8.45
CA LYS A 340 13.99 -2.81 -7.24
C LYS A 340 13.37 -3.74 -6.19
N ILE A 341 12.06 -3.65 -6.00
CA ILE A 341 11.31 -4.48 -5.04
C ILE A 341 11.29 -5.94 -5.49
N VAL A 342 10.93 -6.20 -6.75
CA VAL A 342 10.80 -7.56 -7.28
C VAL A 342 12.14 -8.27 -7.36
N SER A 343 13.23 -7.56 -7.70
CA SER A 343 14.60 -8.13 -7.67
C SER A 343 15.04 -8.63 -6.29
N ARG A 344 14.40 -8.13 -5.22
CA ARG A 344 14.63 -8.50 -3.81
C ARG A 344 13.52 -9.39 -3.24
N GLY A 345 12.64 -9.91 -4.10
CA GLY A 345 11.63 -10.91 -3.73
C GLY A 345 10.32 -10.35 -3.19
N GLY A 346 10.14 -9.02 -3.14
CA GLY A 346 8.94 -8.39 -2.60
C GLY A 346 7.85 -8.12 -3.64
N ASN A 347 6.70 -7.67 -3.14
CA ASN A 347 5.62 -7.10 -3.92
C ASN A 347 5.55 -5.57 -3.72
N LEU A 348 5.18 -4.83 -4.77
CA LEU A 348 4.85 -3.41 -4.69
C LEU A 348 3.34 -3.24 -4.55
N LEU A 349 2.93 -2.59 -3.46
CA LEU A 349 1.55 -2.15 -3.25
C LEU A 349 1.48 -0.62 -3.42
N MET A 350 1.08 -0.18 -4.61
CA MET A 350 1.05 1.25 -4.97
C MET A 350 -0.26 1.89 -4.52
N ASN A 351 -0.18 2.90 -3.65
CA ASN A 351 -1.34 3.61 -3.15
C ASN A 351 -1.77 4.77 -4.06
N ILE A 352 -3.08 4.84 -4.32
CA ILE A 352 -3.75 5.95 -5.01
C ILE A 352 -5.00 6.33 -4.19
N GLY A 353 -5.00 7.53 -3.61
CA GLY A 353 -6.13 8.04 -2.83
C GLY A 353 -7.22 8.66 -3.72
N PRO A 354 -8.46 8.11 -3.75
CA PRO A 354 -9.58 8.75 -4.42
C PRO A 354 -9.98 10.06 -3.76
N GLY A 355 -10.42 11.01 -4.59
CA GLY A 355 -10.93 12.31 -4.17
C GLY A 355 -12.32 12.22 -3.53
N PRO A 356 -12.83 13.35 -3.03
CA PRO A 356 -14.11 13.41 -2.33
C PRO A 356 -15.32 13.16 -3.25
N ASP A 357 -15.15 13.33 -4.57
CA ASP A 357 -16.18 13.06 -5.56
C ASP A 357 -16.22 11.59 -6.01
N GLY A 358 -15.30 10.75 -5.53
CA GLY A 358 -15.25 9.33 -5.87
C GLY A 358 -14.50 8.99 -7.14
N ASP A 359 -13.61 9.86 -7.62
CA ASP A 359 -12.70 9.57 -8.73
C ASP A 359 -11.23 9.78 -8.32
N TRP A 360 -10.28 9.27 -9.10
CA TRP A 360 -8.87 9.61 -8.92
C TRP A 360 -8.52 10.92 -9.61
N ASP A 361 -7.42 11.53 -9.17
CA ASP A 361 -6.78 12.58 -9.94
C ASP A 361 -6.41 12.07 -11.34
N SER A 362 -6.66 12.89 -12.36
CA SER A 362 -6.25 12.64 -13.74
C SER A 362 -4.77 12.26 -13.89
N VAL A 363 -3.89 12.81 -13.03
CA VAL A 363 -2.46 12.49 -13.03
C VAL A 363 -2.23 11.01 -12.72
N ALA A 364 -2.98 10.42 -11.77
CA ALA A 364 -2.86 9.00 -11.44
C ALA A 364 -3.18 8.12 -12.66
N TYR A 365 -4.24 8.44 -13.41
CA TYR A 365 -4.59 7.73 -14.65
C TYR A 365 -3.49 7.83 -15.70
N GLN A 366 -2.88 9.02 -15.88
CA GLN A 366 -1.75 9.21 -16.80
C GLN A 366 -0.54 8.37 -16.40
N ARG A 367 -0.22 8.29 -15.09
CA ARG A 367 0.88 7.44 -14.59
C ARG A 367 0.62 5.97 -14.87
N LEU A 368 -0.59 5.48 -14.57
CA LEU A 368 -1.00 4.10 -14.86
C LEU A 368 -0.94 3.77 -16.36
N GLN A 369 -1.32 4.71 -17.22
CA GLN A 369 -1.20 4.55 -18.68
C GLN A 369 0.27 4.41 -19.12
N GLY A 370 1.18 5.22 -18.57
CA GLY A 370 2.62 5.09 -18.83
C GLY A 370 3.16 3.73 -18.36
N ILE A 371 2.80 3.31 -17.15
CA ILE A 371 3.19 2.00 -16.60
C ILE A 371 2.65 0.87 -17.48
N SER A 372 1.42 0.99 -18.00
CA SER A 372 0.83 0.02 -18.94
C SER A 372 1.69 -0.19 -20.18
N ALA A 373 2.21 0.89 -20.77
CA ALA A 373 3.06 0.80 -21.95
C ALA A 373 4.34 -0.01 -21.66
N TRP A 374 4.95 0.22 -20.50
CA TRP A 374 6.15 -0.51 -20.07
C TRP A 374 5.86 -1.98 -19.73
N MET A 375 4.78 -2.24 -18.98
CA MET A 375 4.40 -3.60 -18.54
C MET A 375 4.02 -4.52 -19.70
N LYS A 376 3.45 -3.98 -20.80
CA LYS A 376 3.14 -4.76 -22.02
C LYS A 376 4.39 -5.38 -22.64
N ILE A 377 5.54 -4.74 -22.50
CA ILE A 377 6.81 -5.20 -23.07
C ILE A 377 7.59 -6.04 -22.06
N ASN A 378 7.68 -5.56 -20.81
CA ASN A 378 8.64 -6.07 -19.84
C ASN A 378 8.02 -6.91 -18.71
N GLY A 379 6.68 -7.03 -18.67
CA GLY A 379 5.96 -7.70 -17.58
C GLY A 379 6.30 -9.18 -17.41
N GLU A 380 6.78 -9.85 -18.46
CA GLU A 380 7.27 -11.24 -18.39
C GLU A 380 8.38 -11.41 -17.35
N GLY A 381 9.29 -10.42 -17.22
CA GLY A 381 10.37 -10.47 -16.22
C GLY A 381 9.95 -10.05 -14.81
N ILE A 382 8.69 -9.66 -14.62
CA ILE A 382 8.13 -9.24 -13.33
C ILE A 382 7.32 -10.38 -12.71
N TYR A 383 6.22 -10.77 -13.34
CA TYR A 383 5.26 -11.71 -12.74
C TYR A 383 5.83 -13.12 -12.59
N GLY A 384 5.50 -13.79 -11.49
CA GLY A 384 6.00 -15.13 -11.18
C GLY A 384 7.51 -15.24 -10.97
N SER A 385 8.24 -14.13 -11.00
CA SER A 385 9.69 -14.14 -10.85
C SER A 385 10.13 -14.29 -9.38
N LYS A 386 11.35 -14.77 -9.18
CA LYS A 386 12.03 -14.91 -7.89
C LYS A 386 13.26 -14.00 -7.87
N SER A 387 13.69 -13.61 -6.67
CA SER A 387 14.98 -12.93 -6.48
C SER A 387 16.14 -13.85 -6.83
N VAL A 388 17.19 -13.32 -7.44
CA VAL A 388 18.41 -14.07 -7.77
C VAL A 388 19.65 -13.21 -7.56
N ALA A 389 20.66 -13.75 -6.89
CA ALA A 389 21.94 -13.06 -6.72
C ALA A 389 22.59 -12.77 -8.09
N PRO A 390 23.26 -11.62 -8.28
CA PRO A 390 23.64 -10.63 -7.27
C PRO A 390 22.54 -9.60 -6.92
N TYR A 391 21.29 -9.81 -7.33
CA TYR A 391 20.11 -8.94 -7.17
C TYR A 391 20.22 -7.63 -7.98
N SER A 392 21.37 -6.96 -7.90
CA SER A 392 21.73 -5.84 -8.75
C SER A 392 23.23 -5.67 -8.92
N THR A 393 23.65 -5.07 -10.04
CA THR A 393 25.02 -4.60 -10.30
C THR A 393 24.93 -3.24 -10.99
N GLY A 394 25.35 -2.17 -10.31
CA GLY A 394 25.16 -0.81 -10.81
C GLY A 394 23.66 -0.49 -10.99
N ASN A 395 23.26 -0.08 -12.20
CA ASN A 395 21.87 0.18 -12.56
C ASN A 395 21.12 -1.04 -13.15
N ILE A 396 21.73 -2.24 -13.09
CA ILE A 396 21.13 -3.47 -13.60
C ILE A 396 20.57 -4.29 -12.44
N TYR A 397 19.32 -4.73 -12.55
CA TYR A 397 18.60 -5.51 -11.53
C TYR A 397 18.15 -6.85 -12.10
N TYR A 398 18.19 -7.90 -11.28
CA TYR A 398 17.97 -9.26 -11.75
C TYR A 398 16.73 -9.89 -11.13
N THR A 399 15.97 -10.60 -11.96
CA THR A 399 14.92 -11.52 -11.53
C THR A 399 15.10 -12.85 -12.26
N LYS A 400 14.56 -13.93 -11.69
CA LYS A 400 14.61 -15.27 -12.28
C LYS A 400 13.21 -15.81 -12.49
N ALA A 401 12.94 -16.38 -13.66
CA ALA A 401 11.68 -17.06 -13.93
C ALA A 401 11.48 -18.25 -12.96
N LYS A 402 10.21 -18.58 -12.69
CA LYS A 402 9.82 -19.64 -11.74
C LYS A 402 10.35 -21.02 -12.14
N ASP A 403 10.51 -21.27 -13.44
CA ASP A 403 11.00 -22.52 -14.03
C ASP A 403 12.53 -22.66 -14.00
N ASP A 404 13.23 -21.66 -13.45
CA ASP A 404 14.67 -21.59 -13.32
C ASP A 404 15.47 -21.56 -14.64
N LYS A 405 14.80 -21.41 -15.79
CA LYS A 405 15.44 -21.44 -17.13
C LYS A 405 15.77 -20.06 -17.69
N THR A 406 15.23 -19.01 -17.08
CA THR A 406 15.39 -17.65 -17.59
C THR A 406 15.79 -16.69 -16.47
N ILE A 407 16.81 -15.87 -16.73
CA ILE A 407 17.14 -14.69 -15.93
C ILE A 407 16.78 -13.45 -16.74
N TYR A 408 16.14 -12.49 -16.08
CA TYR A 408 15.86 -11.18 -16.64
C TYR A 408 16.82 -10.16 -16.01
N ALA A 409 17.47 -9.36 -16.85
CA ALA A 409 18.35 -8.27 -16.42
C ALA A 409 17.73 -6.93 -16.85
N PHE A 410 17.26 -6.16 -15.88
CA PHE A 410 16.64 -4.86 -16.06
C PHE A 410 17.68 -3.75 -15.93
N MET A 411 18.00 -3.07 -17.02
CA MET A 411 18.77 -1.84 -17.01
C MET A 411 17.83 -0.65 -16.76
N LEU A 412 17.96 -0.02 -15.60
CA LEU A 412 17.20 1.18 -15.27
C LEU A 412 17.78 2.40 -15.99
N ALA A 413 16.92 3.26 -16.54
CA ALA A 413 17.37 4.51 -17.15
C ALA A 413 17.74 5.55 -16.08
N ASP A 414 18.81 6.29 -16.33
CA ASP A 414 19.23 7.44 -15.49
C ASP A 414 18.40 8.71 -15.79
N GLN A 415 17.72 8.75 -16.94
CA GLN A 415 16.87 9.85 -17.41
C GLN A 415 15.52 9.30 -17.91
N GLU A 416 14.58 10.17 -18.28
CA GLU A 416 13.21 9.79 -18.71
C GLU A 416 13.14 8.90 -19.98
N LYS A 417 14.28 8.58 -20.61
CA LYS A 417 14.37 7.64 -21.74
C LYS A 417 15.53 6.67 -21.58
N VAL A 418 15.31 5.40 -21.90
CA VAL A 418 16.39 4.41 -21.98
C VAL A 418 17.22 4.67 -23.23
N VAL A 419 18.48 5.06 -23.03
CA VAL A 419 19.50 5.05 -24.06
C VAL A 419 20.39 3.83 -23.83
N LEU A 420 20.29 2.83 -24.70
CA LEU A 420 21.11 1.62 -24.57
C LEU A 420 22.52 1.87 -25.12
N PRO A 421 23.59 1.52 -24.38
CA PRO A 421 24.96 1.64 -24.85
C PRO A 421 25.25 0.62 -25.96
N ALA A 422 26.36 0.77 -26.67
CA ALA A 422 26.79 -0.23 -27.67
C ALA A 422 27.10 -1.60 -27.05
N THR A 423 27.55 -1.61 -25.80
CA THR A 423 27.80 -2.81 -25.01
C THR A 423 27.30 -2.64 -23.58
N ILE A 424 26.76 -3.71 -23.02
CA ILE A 424 26.37 -3.79 -21.60
C ILE A 424 26.95 -5.07 -20.99
N SER A 425 27.50 -4.97 -19.78
CA SER A 425 27.96 -6.13 -19.00
C SER A 425 26.90 -6.53 -17.98
N VAL A 426 26.57 -7.81 -17.93
CA VAL A 426 25.64 -8.39 -16.96
C VAL A 426 26.31 -9.54 -16.21
N LYS A 427 26.14 -9.59 -14.88
CA LYS A 427 26.81 -10.54 -14.00
C LYS A 427 26.04 -11.87 -13.94
N VAL A 428 26.24 -12.67 -14.99
CA VAL A 428 25.57 -13.95 -15.24
C VAL A 428 26.55 -14.90 -15.95
N ASN A 429 26.24 -16.21 -15.99
CA ASN A 429 27.21 -17.22 -16.44
C ASN A 429 26.64 -18.14 -17.52
N LYS A 430 27.21 -18.12 -18.72
CA LYS A 430 26.92 -19.04 -19.84
C LYS A 430 25.43 -19.13 -20.24
N PRO A 431 24.71 -18.01 -20.48
CA PRO A 431 23.41 -18.07 -21.13
C PRO A 431 23.56 -18.65 -22.54
N LYS A 432 22.57 -19.42 -23.00
CA LYS A 432 22.53 -19.96 -24.37
C LYS A 432 22.08 -18.91 -25.37
N LYS A 433 21.22 -17.99 -24.94
CA LYS A 433 20.57 -17.01 -25.81
C LYS A 433 20.19 -15.76 -25.02
N ILE A 434 20.37 -14.60 -25.65
CA ILE A 434 20.00 -13.30 -25.08
C ILE A 434 19.17 -12.52 -26.09
N THR A 435 18.03 -12.00 -25.64
CA THR A 435 17.12 -11.13 -26.41
C THR A 435 16.72 -9.91 -25.59
N LEU A 436 16.53 -8.76 -26.24
CA LEU A 436 15.90 -7.58 -25.63
C LEU A 436 14.38 -7.75 -25.70
N LEU A 437 13.66 -7.67 -24.58
CA LEU A 437 12.20 -7.70 -24.60
C LEU A 437 11.65 -6.52 -25.42
N GLY A 438 10.62 -6.79 -26.21
CA GLY A 438 10.11 -5.85 -27.23
C GLY A 438 10.84 -5.91 -28.58
N SER A 439 11.87 -6.76 -28.70
CA SER A 439 12.57 -7.03 -29.95
C SER A 439 12.71 -8.53 -30.21
N ASN A 440 12.60 -8.95 -31.47
CA ASN A 440 12.89 -10.32 -31.89
C ASN A 440 14.39 -10.52 -32.21
N THR A 441 15.24 -9.53 -31.95
CA THR A 441 16.66 -9.57 -32.30
C THR A 441 17.44 -10.41 -31.30
N HIS A 442 18.13 -11.45 -31.79
CA HIS A 442 19.15 -12.15 -31.00
C HIS A 442 20.38 -11.27 -30.84
N LEU A 443 20.77 -11.03 -29.60
CA LEU A 443 21.94 -10.20 -29.30
C LEU A 443 23.19 -11.06 -29.32
N LYS A 444 24.26 -10.54 -29.92
CA LYS A 444 25.58 -11.15 -29.83
C LYS A 444 26.13 -10.90 -28.42
N PHE A 445 26.77 -11.90 -27.84
CA PHE A 445 27.38 -11.76 -26.52
C PHE A 445 28.64 -12.62 -26.39
N LYS A 446 29.49 -12.28 -25.43
CA LYS A 446 30.71 -13.02 -25.09
C LYS A 446 30.84 -13.13 -23.58
N GLN A 447 31.08 -14.35 -23.08
CA GLN A 447 31.45 -14.56 -21.68
C GLN A 447 32.85 -13.96 -21.43
N GLN A 448 32.97 -13.14 -20.38
CA GLN A 448 34.22 -12.60 -19.86
C GLN A 448 34.21 -12.75 -18.34
N ASN A 449 35.00 -13.69 -17.82
CA ASN A 449 35.00 -14.05 -16.39
C ASN A 449 33.58 -14.41 -15.90
N ASP A 450 33.10 -13.75 -14.85
CA ASP A 450 31.77 -13.90 -14.25
C ASP A 450 30.71 -12.97 -14.85
N GLU A 451 31.02 -12.31 -15.98
CA GLU A 451 30.11 -11.42 -16.70
C GLU A 451 29.89 -11.85 -18.16
N VAL A 452 28.76 -11.45 -18.70
CA VAL A 452 28.45 -11.54 -20.13
C VAL A 452 28.39 -10.14 -20.71
N VAL A 453 29.24 -9.88 -21.70
CA VAL A 453 29.22 -8.62 -22.45
C VAL A 453 28.30 -8.79 -23.65
N ILE A 454 27.18 -8.06 -23.65
CA ILE A 454 26.16 -8.07 -24.69
C ILE A 454 26.43 -6.92 -25.66
N SER A 455 26.47 -7.20 -26.96
CA SER A 455 26.57 -6.18 -28.01
C SER A 455 25.18 -5.79 -28.51
N ILE A 456 24.87 -4.49 -28.45
CA ILE A 456 23.56 -3.93 -28.81
C ILE A 456 23.66 -3.26 -30.19
N PRO A 457 22.93 -3.76 -31.22
CA PRO A 457 22.90 -3.15 -32.54
C PRO A 457 22.48 -1.68 -32.51
N ALA A 458 23.05 -0.85 -33.38
CA ALA A 458 22.75 0.60 -33.43
C ALA A 458 21.25 0.91 -33.54
N GLY A 459 20.49 0.09 -34.28
CA GLY A 459 19.04 0.24 -34.42
C GLY A 459 18.22 0.00 -33.14
N LEU A 460 18.81 -0.61 -32.11
CA LEU A 460 18.19 -0.81 -30.79
C LEU A 460 18.72 0.17 -29.73
N GLN A 461 19.79 0.91 -30.02
CA GLN A 461 20.38 1.87 -29.07
C GLN A 461 19.49 3.10 -28.86
N LYS A 462 18.79 3.52 -29.92
CA LYS A 462 17.84 4.63 -29.96
C LYS A 462 16.52 4.12 -30.56
N ASN A 463 15.37 4.60 -30.09
CA ASN A 463 14.03 4.20 -30.56
C ASN A 463 13.64 2.74 -30.26
N ASN A 464 14.12 2.19 -29.14
CA ASN A 464 13.76 0.85 -28.66
C ASN A 464 12.32 0.74 -28.10
N GLY A 465 11.57 1.85 -28.04
CA GLY A 465 10.21 1.88 -27.47
C GLY A 465 10.18 1.75 -25.94
N LEU A 466 11.34 1.83 -25.27
CA LEU A 466 11.51 1.66 -23.84
C LEU A 466 11.90 3.01 -23.21
N ASN A 467 11.11 3.50 -22.26
CA ASN A 467 11.37 4.80 -21.64
C ASN A 467 11.98 4.65 -20.23
N GLU A 468 11.46 3.76 -19.40
CA GLU A 468 11.80 3.70 -17.98
C GLU A 468 12.90 2.69 -17.64
N ALA A 469 12.84 1.50 -18.25
CA ALA A 469 13.83 0.44 -18.08
C ALA A 469 13.81 -0.52 -19.28
N ALA A 470 14.97 -1.05 -19.65
CA ALA A 470 15.09 -2.12 -20.65
C ALA A 470 15.32 -3.46 -19.98
N CYS A 471 14.70 -4.53 -20.51
CA CYS A 471 14.84 -5.87 -19.97
C CYS A 471 15.49 -6.81 -20.99
N PHE A 472 16.64 -7.37 -20.61
CA PHE A 472 17.28 -8.45 -21.35
C PHE A 472 16.79 -9.79 -20.79
N ARG A 473 16.33 -10.67 -21.67
CA ARG A 473 15.97 -12.05 -21.35
C ARG A 473 17.13 -12.97 -21.67
N LEU A 474 17.62 -13.71 -20.68
CA LEU A 474 18.74 -14.63 -20.77
C LEU A 474 18.25 -16.06 -20.55
N GLU A 475 18.26 -16.88 -21.61
CA GLU A 475 17.74 -18.25 -21.63
C GLU A 475 18.88 -19.27 -21.43
N TYR A 476 18.67 -20.29 -20.59
CA TYR A 476 19.70 -21.26 -20.13
C TYR A 476 19.55 -22.68 -20.64
#